data_AF-A0A1A9WAA4-F1
#
_entry.id   AF-A0A1A9WAA4-F1
#
_cell.length_a   1.000
_cell.length_b   1.000
_cell.length_c   1.000
_cell.angle_alpha   90.00
_cell.angle_beta   90.00
_cell.angle_gamma   90.00
#
_symmetry.space_group_name_H-M   'P 1'
#
loop_
_entity.id
_entity.type
_entity.pdbx_description
1 polymer ?
#
loop_
_entity_poly.entity_id
_entity_poly.type
_entity_poly.pdbx_seq_one_letter_code
_entity_poly.pdbx_strand_id
1 'polypeptide(L)'
;MITSEDFEKSFFIRNWFSILLVIFGTAIVLKCLKFNIAKYFWNPGDARFVKDIASNSEKEHCQDYVPALPEVDHVSYIGATVTLPGGARQFYEMVNNRRSVRTFKAHPIPSFQVIENCILAAGCAPSGAHTEPWTYCVVSKRDLKYRIRCIVEKEEEVNYAHRMNKQWISDLRPLKTNHVKSYLTDAPYLILVFKQVYGFTKTGNRKQHYYNEISVSIGIGILLCALQAAGLSSLVTTPLNCGPALRCLLKRPINEKLLVLMPIGYPSDDCLVPNFKRKELKDILFTK
;
A
#
# COMPACT_ATOMS: atom_id res chain seq x y z
N MET A 1 72.81 -15.38 3.25
CA MET A 1 72.31 -16.66 3.81
C MET A 1 70.88 -16.42 4.24
N ILE A 2 69.92 -16.86 3.43
CA ILE A 2 68.51 -16.97 3.86
C ILE A 2 68.42 -18.35 4.51
N THR A 3 68.12 -18.39 5.80
CA THR A 3 68.05 -19.63 6.58
C THR A 3 66.77 -20.41 6.25
N SER A 4 66.85 -21.74 6.31
CA SER A 4 65.76 -22.67 5.97
C SER A 4 64.48 -22.49 6.80
N GLU A 5 64.53 -21.77 7.92
CA GLU A 5 63.37 -21.45 8.77
C GLU A 5 62.47 -20.33 8.22
N ASP A 6 62.97 -19.42 7.38
CA ASP A 6 62.16 -18.34 6.80
C ASP A 6 61.27 -18.83 5.64
N PHE A 7 61.64 -19.97 5.05
CA PHE A 7 60.88 -20.59 3.97
C PHE A 7 59.60 -21.30 4.48
N GLU A 8 59.62 -21.85 5.70
CA GLU A 8 58.48 -22.57 6.27
C GLU A 8 57.38 -21.67 6.85
N LYS A 9 57.70 -20.42 7.25
CA LYS A 9 56.72 -19.49 7.84
C LYS A 9 55.94 -18.66 6.81
N SER A 10 56.33 -18.67 5.54
CA SER A 10 55.65 -17.87 4.52
C SER A 10 54.36 -18.55 4.05
N PHE A 11 53.23 -18.04 4.55
CA PHE A 11 51.87 -18.45 4.14
C PHE A 11 51.70 -18.47 2.61
N PHE A 12 52.33 -17.52 1.92
CA PHE A 12 52.29 -17.40 0.46
C PHE A 12 53.01 -18.54 -0.25
N ILE A 13 54.15 -19.00 0.26
CA ILE A 13 54.92 -20.09 -0.35
C ILE A 13 54.21 -21.43 -0.10
N ARG A 14 53.68 -21.64 1.12
CA ARG A 14 52.96 -22.88 1.48
C ARG A 14 51.68 -23.09 0.70
N ASN A 15 50.94 -22.02 0.41
CA ASN A 15 49.62 -22.09 -0.22
C ASN A 15 49.59 -21.62 -1.68
N TRP A 16 50.76 -21.40 -2.30
CA TRP A 16 50.86 -20.78 -3.63
C TRP A 16 50.06 -21.53 -4.71
N PHE A 17 50.03 -22.86 -4.64
CA PHE A 17 49.31 -23.72 -5.58
C PHE A 17 47.77 -23.58 -5.44
N SER A 18 47.29 -23.40 -4.20
CA SER A 18 45.87 -23.19 -3.93
C SER A 18 45.41 -21.79 -4.38
N ILE A 19 46.28 -20.78 -4.19
CA ILE A 19 46.04 -19.41 -4.64
C ILE A 19 45.97 -19.37 -6.18
N LEU A 20 46.88 -20.07 -6.87
CA LEU A 20 46.85 -20.18 -8.33
C LEU A 20 45.57 -20.86 -8.84
N LEU A 21 45.11 -21.92 -8.19
CA LEU A 21 43.86 -22.60 -8.56
C LEU A 21 42.63 -21.70 -8.40
N VAL A 22 42.56 -20.89 -7.35
CA VAL A 22 41.45 -19.93 -7.15
C VAL A 22 41.50 -18.82 -8.21
N ILE A 23 42.69 -18.31 -8.54
CA ILE A 23 42.85 -17.27 -9.58
C ILE A 23 42.47 -17.83 -10.96
N PHE A 24 42.88 -19.05 -11.29
CA PHE A 24 42.51 -19.68 -12.57
C PHE A 24 41.02 -20.03 -12.63
N GLY A 25 40.45 -20.55 -11.54
CA GLY A 25 39.02 -20.87 -11.45
C GLY A 25 38.14 -19.63 -11.58
N THR A 26 38.50 -18.53 -10.91
CA THR A 26 37.78 -17.25 -11.03
C THR A 26 37.89 -16.65 -12.44
N ALA A 27 39.07 -16.73 -13.08
CA ALA A 27 39.26 -16.29 -14.45
C ALA A 27 38.43 -17.10 -15.46
N ILE A 28 38.32 -18.42 -15.27
CA ILE A 28 37.47 -19.29 -16.11
C ILE A 28 35.98 -18.96 -15.92
N VAL A 29 35.53 -18.78 -14.67
CA VAL A 29 34.13 -18.42 -14.37
C VAL A 29 33.76 -17.07 -14.98
N LEU A 30 34.64 -16.07 -14.88
CA LEU A 30 34.44 -14.75 -15.52
C LEU A 30 34.38 -14.84 -17.05
N LYS A 31 35.18 -15.73 -17.66
CA LYS A 31 35.20 -15.96 -19.11
C LYS A 31 33.97 -16.75 -19.59
N CYS A 32 33.52 -17.74 -18.82
CA CYS A 32 32.32 -18.54 -19.10
C CYS A 32 31.01 -17.73 -18.94
N LEU A 33 30.96 -16.80 -17.98
CA LEU A 33 29.79 -15.93 -17.76
C LEU A 33 29.76 -14.69 -18.68
N LYS A 34 30.70 -14.57 -19.64
CA LYS A 34 30.88 -13.37 -20.51
C LYS A 34 30.88 -12.06 -19.70
N PHE A 35 31.39 -12.08 -18.46
CA PHE A 35 31.35 -10.92 -17.57
C PHE A 35 32.53 -10.00 -17.93
N ASN A 36 32.29 -9.10 -18.88
CA ASN A 36 33.29 -8.10 -19.28
C ASN A 36 33.25 -6.95 -18.28
N ILE A 37 34.09 -7.00 -17.24
CA ILE A 37 34.17 -5.99 -16.17
C ILE A 37 34.44 -4.58 -16.73
N ALA A 38 35.06 -4.48 -17.91
CA ALA A 38 35.26 -3.23 -18.63
C ALA A 38 33.95 -2.48 -18.94
N LYS A 39 32.80 -3.17 -18.98
CA LYS A 39 31.48 -2.56 -19.24
C LYS A 39 30.92 -1.77 -18.05
N TYR A 40 31.46 -1.98 -16.85
CA TYR A 40 31.01 -1.30 -15.63
C TYR A 40 31.92 -0.14 -15.20
N PHE A 41 33.01 0.12 -15.92
CA PHE A 41 33.72 1.37 -15.80
C PHE A 41 32.93 2.44 -16.55
N TRP A 42 32.14 3.20 -15.78
CA TRP A 42 31.41 4.37 -16.23
C TRP A 42 32.35 5.33 -16.96
N ASN A 43 32.26 5.35 -18.29
CA ASN A 43 32.90 6.35 -19.12
C ASN A 43 31.77 7.11 -19.85
N PRO A 44 31.47 8.36 -19.47
CA PRO A 44 30.30 9.10 -19.97
C PRO A 44 30.33 9.47 -21.47
N GLY A 45 31.23 8.85 -22.27
CA GLY A 45 31.40 9.10 -23.70
C GLY A 45 31.36 7.87 -24.61
N ASP A 46 30.98 6.67 -24.14
CA ASP A 46 30.99 5.47 -25.01
C ASP A 46 29.75 5.39 -25.93
N ALA A 47 29.84 6.06 -27.08
CA ALA A 47 28.82 6.07 -28.12
C ALA A 47 28.45 4.68 -28.67
N ARG A 48 29.29 3.65 -28.43
CA ARG A 48 29.00 2.26 -28.84
C ARG A 48 27.92 1.61 -27.98
N PHE A 49 27.84 1.93 -26.69
CA PHE A 49 26.80 1.41 -25.81
C PHE A 49 25.41 1.96 -26.18
N VAL A 50 25.34 3.25 -26.54
CA VAL A 50 24.09 3.87 -27.02
C VAL A 50 23.64 3.23 -28.34
N LYS A 51 24.58 2.94 -29.25
CA LYS A 51 24.30 2.21 -30.50
C LYS A 51 23.86 0.77 -30.28
N ASP A 52 24.43 0.08 -29.29
CA ASP A 52 24.06 -1.31 -28.96
C ASP A 52 22.69 -1.40 -28.26
N ILE A 53 22.25 -0.36 -27.54
CA ILE A 53 20.87 -0.26 -27.04
C ILE A 53 19.92 0.00 -28.22
N ALA A 54 20.28 0.93 -29.10
CA ALA A 54 19.45 1.26 -30.25
C ALA A 54 19.27 0.05 -31.19
N SER A 55 20.34 -0.69 -31.48
CA SER A 55 20.28 -1.85 -32.40
C SER A 55 19.58 -3.08 -31.81
N ASN A 56 19.60 -3.27 -30.49
CA ASN A 56 18.83 -4.33 -29.83
C ASN A 56 17.33 -4.00 -29.71
N SER A 57 16.94 -2.73 -29.85
CA SER A 57 15.52 -2.33 -29.83
C SER A 57 14.77 -2.62 -31.15
N GLU A 58 15.50 -2.87 -32.25
CA GLU A 58 14.91 -3.00 -33.59
C GLU A 58 14.45 -4.43 -33.94
N LYS A 59 14.63 -5.43 -33.06
CA LYS A 59 14.37 -6.85 -33.37
C LYS A 59 13.44 -7.61 -32.41
N GLU A 60 12.59 -6.90 -31.67
CA GLU A 60 11.41 -7.52 -31.07
C GLU A 60 10.18 -7.18 -31.91
N HIS A 61 9.40 -8.19 -32.28
CA HIS A 61 8.10 -8.04 -32.93
C HIS A 61 7.27 -6.99 -32.17
N CYS A 62 7.12 -5.79 -32.73
CA CYS A 62 6.27 -4.74 -32.18
C CYS A 62 4.83 -5.26 -32.22
N GLN A 63 4.34 -5.81 -31.11
CA GLN A 63 2.92 -5.77 -30.83
C GLN A 63 2.58 -4.28 -30.65
N ASP A 64 1.67 -3.75 -31.45
CA ASP A 64 1.25 -2.36 -31.34
C ASP A 64 0.77 -2.09 -29.91
N TYR A 65 1.54 -1.29 -29.17
CA TYR A 65 1.22 -0.91 -27.79
C TYR A 65 0.11 0.13 -27.80
N VAL A 66 -1.14 -0.32 -27.70
CA VAL A 66 -2.30 0.58 -27.68
C VAL A 66 -2.57 1.09 -26.26
N PRO A 67 -2.78 2.41 -26.07
CA PRO A 67 -3.20 2.97 -24.78
C PRO A 67 -4.49 2.35 -24.26
N ALA A 68 -4.58 2.15 -22.94
CA ALA A 68 -5.78 1.63 -22.31
C ALA A 68 -6.92 2.65 -22.20
N LEU A 69 -6.62 3.93 -22.40
CA LEU A 69 -7.56 5.04 -22.43
C LEU A 69 -7.54 5.68 -23.82
N PRO A 70 -8.67 6.23 -24.29
CA PRO A 70 -8.68 6.99 -25.53
C PRO A 70 -7.84 8.26 -25.38
N GLU A 71 -7.26 8.72 -26.49
CA GLU A 71 -6.71 10.08 -26.60
C GLU A 71 -7.80 11.12 -26.36
N VAL A 72 -7.48 12.18 -25.63
CA VAL A 72 -8.41 13.25 -25.27
C VAL A 72 -7.74 14.62 -25.40
N ASP A 73 -8.55 15.64 -25.70
CA ASP A 73 -8.08 17.02 -25.73
C ASP A 73 -7.70 17.51 -24.33
N HIS A 74 -6.63 18.31 -24.27
CA HIS A 74 -6.21 18.96 -23.04
C HIS A 74 -6.94 20.31 -22.91
N VAL A 75 -7.59 20.54 -21.76
CA VAL A 75 -8.35 21.76 -21.47
C VAL A 75 -7.64 22.62 -20.42
N SER A 76 -7.91 23.93 -20.42
CA SER A 76 -7.38 24.84 -19.40
C SER A 76 -7.86 24.46 -18.00
N TYR A 77 -6.95 24.50 -17.03
CA TYR A 77 -7.29 24.26 -15.63
C TYR A 77 -8.08 25.43 -15.04
N ILE A 78 -9.24 25.14 -14.44
CA ILE A 78 -10.17 26.13 -13.86
C ILE A 78 -10.20 26.14 -12.34
N GLY A 79 -9.37 25.32 -11.68
CA GLY A 79 -9.37 25.20 -10.22
C GLY A 79 -8.65 26.35 -9.51
N ALA A 80 -8.40 26.19 -8.21
CA ALA A 80 -7.79 27.22 -7.38
C ALA A 80 -6.35 27.55 -7.84
N THR A 81 -6.10 28.82 -8.15
CA THR A 81 -4.79 29.34 -8.60
C THR A 81 -4.08 30.18 -7.53
N VAL A 82 -4.77 30.48 -6.42
CA VAL A 82 -4.25 31.27 -5.31
C VAL A 82 -4.49 30.55 -3.98
N THR A 83 -3.66 30.85 -2.99
CA THR A 83 -3.82 30.32 -1.64
C THR A 83 -5.12 30.83 -1.02
N LEU A 84 -5.96 29.90 -0.56
CA LEU A 84 -7.21 30.24 0.13
C LEU A 84 -6.91 30.78 1.54
N PRO A 85 -7.31 32.02 1.88
CA PRO A 85 -7.04 32.61 3.20
C PRO A 85 -7.59 31.74 4.33
N GLY A 86 -6.73 31.34 5.28
CA GLY A 86 -7.10 30.52 6.43
C GLY A 86 -7.42 29.04 6.14
N GLY A 87 -7.59 28.65 4.87
CA GLY A 87 -8.07 27.32 4.49
C GLY A 87 -7.18 26.19 4.99
N ALA A 88 -5.86 26.33 4.86
CA ALA A 88 -4.91 25.32 5.34
C ALA A 88 -4.99 25.09 6.86
N ARG A 89 -5.17 26.16 7.64
CA ARG A 89 -5.26 26.09 9.10
C ARG A 89 -6.56 25.45 9.56
N GLN A 90 -7.69 25.88 8.97
CA GLN A 90 -9.01 25.32 9.27
C GLN A 90 -9.07 23.82 8.94
N PHE A 91 -8.54 23.43 7.78
CA PHE A 91 -8.48 22.03 7.40
C PHE A 91 -7.60 21.22 8.36
N TYR A 92 -6.44 21.74 8.74
CA TYR A 92 -5.56 21.10 9.73
C TYR A 92 -6.30 20.85 11.05
N GLU A 93 -6.99 21.85 11.60
CA GLU A 93 -7.72 21.71 12.86
C GLU A 93 -8.83 20.65 12.77
N MET A 94 -9.57 20.63 11.65
CA MET A 94 -10.59 19.63 11.37
C MET A 94 -10.03 18.21 11.35
N VAL A 95 -8.97 17.95 10.57
CA VAL A 95 -8.38 16.60 10.47
C VAL A 95 -7.57 16.22 11.71
N ASN A 96 -7.03 17.21 12.43
CA ASN A 96 -6.35 16.97 13.70
C ASN A 96 -7.33 16.47 14.77
N ASN A 97 -8.60 16.87 14.74
CA ASN A 97 -9.62 16.35 15.64
C ASN A 97 -9.97 14.86 15.38
N ARG A 98 -9.64 14.31 14.20
CA ARG A 98 -9.95 12.91 13.87
C ARG A 98 -9.19 11.93 14.77
N ARG A 99 -9.93 11.03 15.41
CA ARG A 99 -9.40 9.87 16.15
C ARG A 99 -9.98 8.57 15.59
N SER A 100 -9.30 7.44 15.82
CA SER A 100 -9.83 6.12 15.45
C SER A 100 -10.71 5.59 16.57
N VAL A 101 -12.02 5.51 16.30
CA VAL A 101 -13.07 5.13 17.26
C VAL A 101 -13.36 3.64 17.18
N ARG A 102 -13.51 2.96 18.32
CA ARG A 102 -13.72 1.50 18.38
C ARG A 102 -15.05 1.09 18.99
N THR A 103 -15.87 2.04 19.44
CA THR A 103 -17.18 1.82 20.05
C THR A 103 -18.19 2.79 19.44
N PHE A 104 -19.25 2.24 18.83
CA PHE A 104 -20.18 2.98 17.98
C PHE A 104 -21.60 2.88 18.51
N LYS A 105 -22.40 3.92 18.24
CA LYS A 105 -23.85 3.87 18.46
C LYS A 105 -24.53 3.11 17.33
N ALA A 106 -25.53 2.31 17.68
CA ALA A 106 -26.46 1.74 16.71
C ALA A 106 -27.43 2.82 16.17
N HIS A 107 -27.78 3.82 17.00
CA HIS A 107 -28.68 4.92 16.66
C HIS A 107 -28.18 6.28 17.23
N PRO A 108 -28.43 7.41 16.55
CA PRO A 108 -29.09 7.52 15.25
C PRO A 108 -28.23 6.96 14.10
N ILE A 109 -28.87 6.58 13.00
CA ILE A 109 -28.18 6.09 11.80
C ILE A 109 -27.98 7.28 10.85
N PRO A 110 -26.75 7.58 10.40
CA PRO A 110 -26.55 8.65 9.45
C PRO A 110 -27.20 8.32 8.10
N SER A 111 -27.71 9.35 7.41
CA SER A 111 -28.30 9.20 6.09
C SER A 111 -27.32 8.53 5.12
N PHE A 112 -27.81 7.60 4.30
CA PHE A 112 -26.99 6.94 3.29
C PHE A 112 -26.38 7.93 2.29
N GLN A 113 -27.08 9.03 1.98
CA GLN A 113 -26.58 10.10 1.12
C GLN A 113 -25.26 10.71 1.62
N VAL A 114 -25.08 10.78 2.94
CA VAL A 114 -23.81 11.26 3.54
C VAL A 114 -22.68 10.30 3.22
N ILE A 115 -22.94 8.99 3.27
CA ILE A 115 -21.98 7.94 2.93
C ILE A 115 -21.63 8.00 1.43
N GLU A 116 -22.64 8.18 0.57
CA GLU A 116 -22.44 8.34 -0.88
C GLU A 116 -21.56 9.55 -1.19
N ASN A 117 -21.85 10.71 -0.60
CA ASN A 117 -21.04 11.91 -0.79
C ASN A 117 -19.58 11.72 -0.32
N CYS A 118 -19.37 10.99 0.78
CA CYS A 118 -18.02 10.67 1.24
C CYS A 118 -17.27 9.74 0.27
N ILE A 119 -17.97 8.78 -0.34
CA ILE A 119 -17.40 7.87 -1.35
C ILE A 119 -17.13 8.60 -2.66
N LEU A 120 -18.01 9.51 -3.09
CA LEU A 120 -17.78 10.38 -4.25
C LEU A 120 -16.50 11.21 -4.06
N ALA A 121 -16.32 11.82 -2.88
CA ALA A 121 -15.08 12.52 -2.56
C ALA A 121 -13.86 11.60 -2.63
N ALA A 122 -13.96 10.37 -2.09
CA ALA A 122 -12.90 9.36 -2.19
C ALA A 122 -12.58 8.95 -3.64
N GLY A 123 -13.58 8.97 -4.52
CA GLY A 123 -13.45 8.73 -5.97
C GLY A 123 -12.71 9.84 -6.71
N CYS A 124 -12.58 11.04 -6.13
CA CYS A 124 -11.78 12.13 -6.69
C CYS A 124 -10.26 11.95 -6.46
N ALA A 125 -9.83 10.83 -5.86
CA ALA A 125 -8.41 10.56 -5.67
C ALA A 125 -7.64 10.47 -7.00
N PRO A 126 -6.36 10.86 -7.03
CA PRO A 126 -5.49 10.53 -8.16
C PRO A 126 -5.27 9.01 -8.24
N SER A 127 -5.06 8.51 -9.45
CA SER A 127 -4.70 7.11 -9.68
C SER A 127 -3.69 6.98 -10.83
N GLY A 128 -2.79 6.00 -10.73
CA GLY A 128 -1.80 5.74 -11.77
C GLY A 128 -2.47 5.49 -13.11
N ALA A 129 -2.11 6.30 -14.12
CA ALA A 129 -2.71 6.29 -15.46
C ALA A 129 -4.25 6.38 -15.47
N HIS A 130 -4.84 7.13 -14.54
CA HIS A 130 -6.29 7.33 -14.43
C HIS A 130 -7.06 6.00 -14.48
N THR A 131 -6.64 5.05 -13.65
CA THR A 131 -7.17 3.68 -13.62
C THR A 131 -8.34 3.51 -12.66
N GLU A 132 -8.51 4.44 -11.71
CA GLU A 132 -9.57 4.45 -10.68
C GLU A 132 -9.79 3.06 -10.03
N PRO A 133 -8.73 2.40 -9.51
CA PRO A 133 -8.74 0.97 -9.25
C PRO A 133 -9.38 0.60 -7.90
N TRP A 134 -10.49 1.22 -7.54
CA TRP A 134 -11.17 1.06 -6.25
C TRP A 134 -12.59 0.52 -6.39
N THR A 135 -12.99 -0.26 -5.40
CA THR A 135 -14.39 -0.65 -5.19
C THR A 135 -14.72 -0.45 -3.71
N TYR A 136 -15.71 0.39 -3.42
CA TYR A 136 -16.20 0.67 -2.06
C TYR A 136 -17.48 -0.16 -1.80
N CYS A 137 -17.36 -1.26 -1.04
CA CYS A 137 -18.51 -2.10 -0.69
C CYS A 137 -19.13 -1.63 0.62
N VAL A 138 -20.29 -0.96 0.56
CA VAL A 138 -21.03 -0.52 1.75
C VAL A 138 -21.99 -1.61 2.22
N VAL A 139 -21.91 -1.95 3.51
CA VAL A 139 -22.73 -2.99 4.15
C VAL A 139 -23.47 -2.41 5.35
N SER A 140 -24.80 -2.40 5.28
CA SER A 140 -25.70 -2.03 6.39
C SER A 140 -26.52 -3.20 6.92
N LYS A 141 -26.72 -4.25 6.12
CA LYS A 141 -27.54 -5.42 6.49
C LYS A 141 -26.96 -6.12 7.72
N ARG A 142 -27.76 -6.23 8.78
CA ARG A 142 -27.36 -6.80 10.09
C ARG A 142 -26.76 -8.21 9.97
N ASP A 143 -27.43 -9.09 9.24
CA ASP A 143 -26.97 -10.47 9.01
C ASP A 143 -25.61 -10.52 8.29
N LEU A 144 -25.41 -9.67 7.28
CA LEU A 144 -24.15 -9.62 6.54
C LEU A 144 -23.01 -9.06 7.40
N LYS A 145 -23.27 -8.01 8.19
CA LYS A 145 -22.32 -7.49 9.19
C LYS A 145 -21.93 -8.54 10.23
N TYR A 146 -22.90 -9.33 10.71
CA TYR A 146 -22.65 -10.42 11.64
C TYR A 146 -21.74 -11.49 11.02
N ARG A 147 -22.03 -11.95 9.80
CA ARG A 147 -21.17 -12.92 9.08
C ARG A 147 -19.75 -12.40 8.86
N ILE A 148 -19.60 -11.11 8.52
CA ILE A 148 -18.29 -10.44 8.43
C ILE A 148 -17.56 -10.49 9.77
N ARG A 149 -18.25 -10.16 10.87
CA ARG A 149 -17.69 -10.22 12.22
C ARG A 149 -17.18 -11.63 12.57
N CYS A 150 -17.99 -12.67 12.33
CA CYS A 150 -17.58 -14.04 12.62
C CYS A 150 -16.30 -14.45 11.86
N ILE A 151 -16.17 -14.07 10.58
CA ILE A 151 -14.95 -14.32 9.79
C ILE A 151 -13.75 -13.61 10.42
N VAL A 152 -13.90 -12.32 10.75
CA VAL A 152 -12.81 -11.50 11.27
C VAL A 152 -12.38 -11.96 12.66
N GLU A 153 -13.31 -12.21 13.58
CA GLU A 153 -12.98 -12.64 14.94
C GLU A 153 -12.29 -14.01 14.95
N LYS A 154 -12.74 -14.95 14.12
CA LYS A 154 -12.11 -16.27 13.97
C LYS A 154 -10.67 -16.19 13.48
N GLU A 155 -10.40 -15.38 12.45
CA GLU A 155 -9.02 -15.21 11.95
C GLU A 155 -8.16 -14.41 12.93
N GLU A 156 -8.72 -13.42 13.61
CA GLU A 156 -7.99 -12.64 14.63
C GLU A 156 -7.61 -13.51 15.84
N GLU A 157 -8.46 -14.43 16.27
CA GLU A 157 -8.11 -15.39 17.32
C GLU A 157 -6.88 -16.22 16.92
N VAL A 158 -6.84 -16.74 15.69
CA VAL A 158 -5.68 -17.45 15.15
C VAL A 158 -4.45 -16.53 15.04
N ASN A 159 -4.64 -15.27 14.63
CA ASN A 159 -3.56 -14.30 14.49
C ASN A 159 -2.89 -14.00 15.83
N TYR A 160 -3.68 -13.71 16.87
CA TYR A 160 -3.18 -13.43 18.22
C TYR A 160 -2.54 -14.65 18.88
N ALA A 161 -3.07 -15.85 18.60
CA ALA A 161 -2.56 -17.08 19.20
C ALA A 161 -1.28 -17.61 18.54
N HIS A 162 -1.14 -17.49 17.21
CA HIS A 162 -0.09 -18.22 16.47
C HIS A 162 0.72 -17.39 15.47
N ARG A 163 0.17 -16.31 14.89
CA ARG A 163 0.79 -15.66 13.71
C ARG A 163 1.46 -14.32 14.01
N MET A 164 0.99 -13.59 15.03
CA MET A 164 1.60 -12.34 15.46
C MET A 164 2.80 -12.62 16.35
N ASN A 165 3.95 -12.01 16.05
CA ASN A 165 5.12 -12.13 16.90
C ASN A 165 4.89 -11.39 18.24
N LYS A 166 5.71 -11.73 19.26
CA LYS A 166 5.61 -11.13 20.61
C LYS A 166 5.75 -9.61 20.62
N GLN A 167 6.55 -9.06 19.70
CA GLN A 167 6.75 -7.62 19.57
C GLN A 167 5.46 -6.94 19.14
N TRP A 168 4.83 -7.42 18.08
CA TRP A 168 3.57 -6.87 17.56
C TRP A 168 2.46 -6.92 18.62
N ILE A 169 2.32 -8.04 19.34
CA ILE A 169 1.35 -8.14 20.45
C ILE A 169 1.63 -7.09 21.54
N SER A 170 2.92 -6.84 21.83
CA SER A 170 3.32 -5.82 22.80
C SER A 170 3.01 -4.40 22.31
N ASP A 171 3.23 -4.12 21.02
CA ASP A 171 2.95 -2.83 20.39
C ASP A 171 1.45 -2.51 20.33
N LEU A 172 0.58 -3.53 20.29
CA LEU A 172 -0.87 -3.38 20.32
C LEU A 172 -1.44 -3.18 21.74
N ARG A 173 -0.68 -3.53 22.80
CA ARG A 173 -1.16 -3.43 24.19
C ARG A 173 -1.65 -2.03 24.58
N PRO A 174 -0.98 -0.91 24.21
CA PRO A 174 -1.48 0.44 24.49
C PRO A 174 -2.82 0.77 23.81
N LEU A 175 -3.16 0.06 22.73
CA LEU A 175 -4.43 0.22 22.03
C LEU A 175 -5.59 -0.52 22.69
N LYS A 176 -5.31 -1.41 23.65
CA LYS A 176 -6.28 -2.29 24.32
C LYS A 176 -7.16 -3.05 23.32
N THR A 177 -6.59 -3.47 22.19
CA THR A 177 -7.29 -4.27 21.19
C THR A 177 -7.19 -5.75 21.49
N ASN A 178 -8.26 -6.50 21.19
CA ASN A 178 -8.31 -7.95 21.29
C ASN A 178 -8.97 -8.55 20.04
N HIS A 179 -9.25 -9.85 20.05
CA HIS A 179 -9.90 -10.54 18.93
C HIS A 179 -11.39 -10.17 18.78
N VAL A 180 -12.05 -9.69 19.83
CA VAL A 180 -13.47 -9.30 19.81
C VAL A 180 -13.65 -7.95 19.10
N LYS A 181 -14.46 -7.93 18.05
CA LYS A 181 -14.67 -6.77 17.19
C LYS A 181 -16.15 -6.35 17.15
N SER A 182 -16.70 -5.99 18.30
CA SER A 182 -18.14 -5.63 18.42
C SER A 182 -18.55 -4.51 17.46
N TYR A 183 -17.66 -3.55 17.18
CA TYR A 183 -17.87 -2.48 16.23
C TYR A 183 -18.28 -2.95 14.81
N LEU A 184 -17.99 -4.19 14.43
CA LEU A 184 -18.40 -4.76 13.15
C LEU A 184 -19.91 -5.00 13.07
N THR A 185 -20.58 -5.16 14.21
CA THR A 185 -22.04 -5.26 14.30
C THR A 185 -22.68 -3.95 14.76
N ASP A 186 -22.02 -3.25 15.69
CA ASP A 186 -22.59 -2.06 16.35
C ASP A 186 -22.64 -0.86 15.41
N ALA A 187 -21.60 -0.64 14.60
CA ALA A 187 -21.57 0.48 13.66
C ALA A 187 -22.65 0.32 12.57
N PRO A 188 -23.41 1.36 12.23
CA PRO A 188 -24.51 1.26 11.27
C PRO A 188 -24.06 0.82 9.87
N TYR A 189 -22.86 1.27 9.44
CA TYR A 189 -22.28 0.90 8.15
C TYR A 189 -20.90 0.29 8.32
N LEU A 190 -20.58 -0.68 7.48
CA LEU A 190 -19.21 -1.09 7.18
C LEU A 190 -18.88 -0.70 5.74
N ILE A 191 -17.70 -0.14 5.50
CA ILE A 191 -17.14 0.02 4.15
C ILE A 191 -15.94 -0.92 4.03
N LEU A 192 -16.04 -1.87 3.10
CA LEU A 192 -14.93 -2.72 2.70
C LEU A 192 -14.36 -2.15 1.41
N VAL A 193 -13.12 -1.65 1.48
CA VAL A 193 -12.46 -1.04 0.33
C VAL A 193 -11.58 -2.09 -0.33
N PHE A 194 -11.91 -2.42 -1.57
CA PHE A 194 -11.14 -3.34 -2.40
C PHE A 194 -10.29 -2.55 -3.39
N LYS A 195 -9.04 -2.99 -3.56
CA LYS A 195 -8.21 -2.59 -4.70
C LYS A 195 -8.41 -3.55 -5.85
N GLN A 196 -8.60 -3.02 -7.05
CA GLN A 196 -8.61 -3.78 -8.29
C GLN A 196 -7.16 -3.93 -8.76
N VAL A 197 -6.62 -5.15 -8.67
CA VAL A 197 -5.21 -5.45 -9.02
C VAL A 197 -4.96 -5.30 -10.52
N TYR A 198 -6.00 -5.51 -11.30
CA TYR A 198 -6.11 -5.25 -12.73
C TYR A 198 -7.59 -4.99 -13.06
N GLY A 199 -7.84 -4.38 -14.21
CA GLY A 199 -9.17 -4.13 -14.75
C GLY A 199 -9.37 -4.84 -16.09
N PHE A 200 -10.45 -4.46 -16.78
CA PHE A 200 -10.78 -4.94 -18.10
C PHE A 200 -11.12 -3.75 -19.02
N THR A 201 -10.70 -3.81 -20.28
CA THR A 201 -11.14 -2.86 -21.31
C THR A 201 -12.60 -3.15 -21.70
N LYS A 202 -13.22 -2.25 -22.48
CA LYS A 202 -14.56 -2.48 -23.05
C LYS A 202 -14.63 -3.75 -23.91
N THR A 203 -13.51 -4.16 -24.50
CA THR A 203 -13.38 -5.38 -25.30
C THR A 203 -13.10 -6.63 -24.46
N GLY A 204 -13.00 -6.52 -23.14
CA GLY A 204 -12.74 -7.63 -22.22
C GLY A 204 -11.27 -7.98 -22.02
N ASN A 205 -10.35 -7.27 -22.68
CA ASN A 205 -8.91 -7.48 -22.49
C ASN A 205 -8.46 -6.99 -21.12
N ARG A 206 -7.47 -7.65 -20.53
CA ARG A 206 -6.92 -7.26 -19.24
C ARG A 206 -6.24 -5.89 -19.32
N LYS A 207 -6.64 -4.96 -18.45
CA LYS A 207 -6.03 -3.63 -18.27
C LYS A 207 -5.17 -3.63 -17.01
N GLN A 208 -3.92 -3.19 -17.11
CA GLN A 208 -3.04 -3.08 -15.95
C GLN A 208 -3.42 -1.87 -15.09
N HIS A 209 -3.45 -2.06 -13.76
CA HIS A 209 -3.62 -0.97 -12.81
C HIS A 209 -2.29 -0.67 -12.10
N TYR A 210 -1.65 0.41 -12.52
CA TYR A 210 -0.35 0.85 -11.98
C TYR A 210 -0.53 1.45 -10.60
N TYR A 211 0.36 1.09 -9.66
CA TYR A 211 0.36 1.61 -8.28
C TYR A 211 -1.02 1.53 -7.61
N ASN A 212 -1.80 0.48 -7.88
CA ASN A 212 -3.18 0.35 -7.42
C ASN A 212 -3.31 0.48 -5.89
N GLU A 213 -2.42 -0.13 -5.12
CA GLU A 213 -2.46 -0.06 -3.66
C GLU A 213 -2.26 1.36 -3.13
N ILE A 214 -1.31 2.11 -3.71
CA ILE A 214 -1.05 3.51 -3.36
C ILE A 214 -2.27 4.37 -3.76
N SER A 215 -2.77 4.19 -4.97
CA SER A 215 -3.93 4.94 -5.50
C SER A 215 -5.16 4.78 -4.60
N VAL A 216 -5.49 3.52 -4.22
CA VAL A 216 -6.63 3.25 -3.33
C VAL A 216 -6.37 3.75 -1.91
N SER A 217 -5.12 3.69 -1.42
CA SER A 217 -4.76 4.24 -0.10
C SER A 217 -4.95 5.75 -0.03
N ILE A 218 -4.67 6.49 -1.12
CA ILE A 218 -4.98 7.93 -1.22
C ILE A 218 -6.49 8.16 -1.16
N GLY A 219 -7.28 7.38 -1.90
CA GLY A 219 -8.75 7.40 -1.83
C GLY A 219 -9.28 7.15 -0.42
N ILE A 220 -8.71 6.19 0.32
CA ILE A 220 -9.03 5.95 1.74
C ILE A 220 -8.67 7.17 2.60
N GLY A 221 -7.54 7.83 2.34
CA GLY A 221 -7.16 9.08 3.02
C GLY A 221 -8.19 10.19 2.83
N ILE A 222 -8.67 10.38 1.60
CA ILE A 222 -9.73 11.35 1.29
C ILE A 222 -11.05 10.93 1.95
N LEU A 223 -11.41 9.64 1.91
CA LEU A 223 -12.60 9.10 2.58
C LEU A 223 -12.58 9.41 4.09
N LEU A 224 -11.45 9.21 4.77
CA LEU A 224 -11.28 9.54 6.19
C LEU A 224 -11.51 11.03 6.47
N CYS A 225 -11.03 11.91 5.58
CA CYS A 225 -11.23 13.35 5.71
C CYS A 225 -12.70 13.74 5.47
N ALA A 226 -13.35 13.15 4.46
CA ALA A 226 -14.75 13.37 4.16
C ALA A 226 -15.67 12.92 5.30
N LEU A 227 -15.40 11.75 5.89
CA LEU A 227 -16.13 11.24 7.06
C LEU A 227 -15.97 12.18 8.27
N GLN A 228 -14.74 12.66 8.53
CA GLN A 228 -14.49 13.64 9.59
C GLN A 228 -15.26 14.95 9.35
N ALA A 229 -15.27 15.45 8.11
CA ALA A 229 -16.00 16.66 7.73
C ALA A 229 -17.52 16.48 7.87
N ALA A 230 -18.03 15.27 7.63
CA ALA A 230 -19.44 14.91 7.83
C ALA A 230 -19.82 14.66 9.30
N GLY A 231 -18.87 14.77 10.24
CA GLY A 231 -19.11 14.49 11.66
C GLY A 231 -19.23 13.00 12.00
N LEU A 232 -18.76 12.12 11.11
CA LEU A 232 -18.78 10.67 11.30
C LEU A 232 -17.44 10.15 11.81
N SER A 233 -17.51 9.21 12.75
CA SER A 233 -16.35 8.49 13.25
C SER A 233 -16.10 7.24 12.43
N SER A 234 -14.83 6.83 12.37
CA SER A 234 -14.42 5.60 11.68
C SER A 234 -13.19 4.96 12.31
N LEU A 235 -12.94 3.72 11.90
CA LEU A 235 -11.73 2.96 12.23
C LEU A 235 -11.18 2.35 10.95
N VAL A 236 -9.88 2.49 10.70
CA VAL A 236 -9.22 1.69 9.66
C VAL A 236 -8.79 0.38 10.29
N THR A 237 -9.31 -0.74 9.77
CA THR A 237 -8.85 -2.07 10.15
C THR A 237 -8.32 -2.82 8.94
N THR A 238 -7.28 -3.62 9.16
CA THR A 238 -6.67 -4.50 8.16
C THR A 238 -6.80 -5.94 8.66
N PRO A 239 -7.97 -6.58 8.49
CA PRO A 239 -8.21 -7.92 9.02
C PRO A 239 -7.34 -8.94 8.26
N LEU A 240 -6.16 -9.22 8.81
CA LEU A 240 -5.15 -10.06 8.21
C LEU A 240 -5.74 -11.45 7.89
N ASN A 241 -5.45 -11.97 6.70
CA ASN A 241 -5.93 -13.25 6.18
C ASN A 241 -7.44 -13.37 5.92
N CYS A 242 -8.24 -12.33 6.21
CA CYS A 242 -9.69 -12.37 5.95
C CYS A 242 -10.07 -12.04 4.50
N GLY A 243 -9.14 -11.48 3.72
CA GLY A 243 -9.40 -10.95 2.38
C GLY A 243 -10.14 -11.91 1.45
N PRO A 244 -9.67 -13.16 1.24
CA PRO A 244 -10.35 -14.13 0.37
C PRO A 244 -11.77 -14.48 0.83
N ALA A 245 -11.97 -14.72 2.13
CA ALA A 245 -13.28 -15.07 2.69
C ALA A 245 -14.29 -13.93 2.54
N LEU A 246 -13.86 -12.69 2.86
CA LEU A 246 -14.70 -11.50 2.72
C LEU A 246 -15.01 -11.18 1.25
N ARG A 247 -14.05 -11.37 0.34
CA ARG A 247 -14.27 -11.25 -1.12
C ARG A 247 -15.34 -12.22 -1.60
N CYS A 248 -15.27 -13.49 -1.20
CA CYS A 248 -16.26 -14.51 -1.55
C CYS A 248 -17.64 -14.19 -0.95
N LEU A 249 -17.70 -13.82 0.33
CA LEU A 249 -18.94 -13.45 1.01
C LEU A 249 -19.67 -12.30 0.30
N LEU A 250 -18.92 -11.29 -0.14
CA LEU A 250 -19.43 -10.13 -0.87
C LEU A 250 -19.55 -10.34 -2.39
N LYS A 251 -19.31 -11.57 -2.88
CA LYS A 251 -19.36 -11.93 -4.31
C LYS A 251 -18.51 -11.00 -5.18
N ARG A 252 -17.35 -10.58 -4.68
CA ARG A 252 -16.42 -9.72 -5.41
C ARG A 252 -15.53 -10.53 -6.36
N PRO A 253 -15.21 -9.99 -7.55
CA PRO A 253 -14.45 -10.71 -8.57
C PRO A 253 -13.00 -10.96 -8.11
N ILE A 254 -12.32 -11.92 -8.75
CA ILE A 254 -10.99 -12.37 -8.32
C ILE A 254 -9.88 -11.32 -8.47
N ASN A 255 -10.10 -10.31 -9.32
CA ASN A 255 -9.19 -9.19 -9.51
C ASN A 255 -9.24 -8.18 -8.35
N GLU A 256 -10.21 -8.30 -7.43
CA GLU A 256 -10.35 -7.43 -6.28
C GLU A 256 -9.73 -8.06 -5.02
N LYS A 257 -8.91 -7.27 -4.32
CA LYS A 257 -8.33 -7.65 -3.03
C LYS A 257 -8.72 -6.63 -1.96
N LEU A 258 -9.20 -7.12 -0.82
CA LEU A 258 -9.54 -6.27 0.32
C LEU A 258 -8.28 -5.53 0.78
N LEU A 259 -8.37 -4.21 0.91
CA LEU A 259 -7.29 -3.37 1.44
C LEU A 259 -7.59 -2.96 2.88
N VAL A 260 -8.77 -2.38 3.14
CA VAL A 260 -9.21 -2.01 4.49
C VAL A 260 -10.68 -2.33 4.71
N LEU A 261 -11.04 -2.56 5.97
CA LEU A 261 -12.41 -2.65 6.46
C LEU A 261 -12.63 -1.51 7.47
N MET A 262 -13.69 -0.74 7.26
CA MET A 262 -14.00 0.44 8.05
C MET A 262 -15.42 0.42 8.63
N PRO A 263 -15.61 0.25 9.95
CA PRO A 263 -16.87 0.61 10.59
C PRO A 263 -17.06 2.14 10.59
N ILE A 264 -18.29 2.58 10.36
CA ILE A 264 -18.65 4.00 10.23
C ILE A 264 -19.95 4.27 10.99
N GLY A 265 -19.95 5.35 11.76
CA GLY A 265 -21.12 5.83 12.49
C GLY A 265 -20.76 6.89 13.52
N TYR A 266 -21.69 7.17 14.43
CA TYR A 266 -21.43 8.03 15.58
C TYR A 266 -20.71 7.26 16.69
N PRO A 267 -19.77 7.91 17.41
CA PRO A 267 -19.14 7.29 18.57
C PRO A 267 -20.17 7.07 19.68
N SER A 268 -20.03 5.98 20.44
CA SER A 268 -20.77 5.76 21.69
C SER A 268 -20.57 6.90 22.70
N ASP A 269 -21.53 7.11 23.61
CA ASP A 269 -21.47 8.19 24.61
C ASP A 269 -20.29 8.02 25.59
N ASP A 270 -19.92 6.77 25.87
CA ASP A 270 -18.78 6.36 26.69
C ASP A 270 -17.52 6.06 25.87
N CYS A 271 -17.46 6.51 24.61
CA CYS A 271 -16.33 6.23 23.72
C CYS A 271 -15.01 6.80 24.27
N LEU A 272 -14.11 5.90 24.65
CA LEU A 272 -12.74 6.25 25.04
C LEU A 272 -11.77 6.03 23.88
N VAL A 273 -10.80 6.93 23.76
CA VAL A 273 -9.67 6.81 22.84
C VAL A 273 -8.35 6.87 23.61
N PRO A 274 -7.30 6.14 23.19
CA PRO A 274 -5.98 6.27 23.82
C PRO A 274 -5.48 7.72 23.78
N ASN A 275 -4.87 8.23 24.84
CA ASN A 275 -4.36 9.62 24.89
C ASN A 275 -2.99 9.76 24.21
N PHE A 276 -2.87 9.34 22.95
CA PHE A 276 -1.66 9.55 22.17
C PHE A 276 -1.55 10.97 21.64
N LYS A 277 -0.32 11.48 21.61
CA LYS A 277 0.03 12.72 20.92
C LYS A 277 0.60 12.39 19.54
N ARG A 278 0.25 13.19 18.54
CA ARG A 278 0.93 13.15 17.25
C ARG A 278 2.32 13.77 17.41
N LYS A 279 3.24 13.40 16.53
CA LYS A 279 4.56 14.02 16.42
C LYS A 279 4.44 15.52 16.18
N GLU A 280 5.45 16.29 16.61
CA GLU A 280 5.51 17.73 16.36
C GLU A 280 5.93 18.00 14.92
N LEU A 281 5.74 19.24 14.44
CA LEU A 281 6.09 19.63 13.07
C LEU A 281 7.56 19.36 12.74
N LYS A 282 8.46 19.64 13.68
CA LYS A 282 9.92 19.42 13.54
C LYS A 282 10.31 17.96 13.30
N ASP A 283 9.46 17.01 13.69
CA ASP A 283 9.73 15.57 13.56
C ASP A 283 9.19 15.00 12.24
N ILE A 284 8.45 15.80 11.46
CA ILE A 284 7.78 15.37 10.22
C ILE A 284 8.06 16.28 9.02
N LEU A 285 8.54 17.50 9.24
CA LEU A 285 8.90 18.45 8.20
C LEU A 285 10.42 18.66 8.18
N PHE A 286 11.01 18.46 7.02
CA PHE A 286 12.41 18.80 6.75
C PHE A 286 12.46 19.79 5.59
N THR A 287 13.06 20.96 5.84
CA THR A 287 13.26 22.02 4.84
C THR A 287 14.76 22.25 4.65
N LYS A 288 15.19 22.41 3.39
CA LYS A 288 16.54 22.86 3.03
C LYS A 288 16.49 24.29 2.52
#